data_AF-A0A7Z9IFL9-F1
#
_entry.id   AF-A0A7Z9IFL9-F1
#
_cell.length_a   1.000
_cell.length_b   1.000
_cell.length_c   1.000
_cell.angle_alpha   90.00
_cell.angle_beta   90.00
_cell.angle_gamma   90.00
#
_symmetry.space_group_name_H-M   'P 1'
#
loop_
_entity.id
_entity.type
_entity.pdbx_description
1 polymer ?
#
loop_
_entity_poly.entity_id
_entity_poly.type
_entity_poly.pdbx_seq_one_letter_code
_entity_poly.pdbx_strand_id
1 'polypeptide(L)'
;MDKYQTFEYDVIIIGAGGAGLRAAIEASTQGARTALVCKSLLGKAHTVMAEGGVAAALANVDGRDDWKMHFRDTMKGGKYLNQWRMAQLHAQEAPERVRELEAWGA
;
A
#
# COMPACT_ATOMS: atom_id res chain seq x y z
N MET A 1 -6.15 12.30 39.63
CA MET A 1 -6.23 12.82 38.25
C MET A 1 -5.49 11.82 37.38
N ASP A 2 -6.21 11.09 36.54
CA ASP A 2 -5.55 10.17 35.62
C ASP A 2 -4.77 10.98 34.58
N LYS A 3 -3.47 10.67 34.49
CA LYS A 3 -2.48 11.44 33.72
C LYS A 3 -2.61 11.21 32.21
N TYR A 4 -3.48 10.28 31.80
CA TYR A 4 -3.64 9.79 30.43
C TYR A 4 -5.11 9.51 30.11
N GLN A 5 -5.47 9.64 28.83
CA GLN A 5 -6.74 9.20 28.28
C GLN A 5 -6.55 7.85 27.59
N THR A 6 -7.52 6.94 27.74
CA THR A 6 -7.50 5.60 27.14
C THR A 6 -8.63 5.49 26.11
N PHE A 7 -8.32 4.90 24.96
CA PHE A 7 -9.30 4.62 23.91
C PHE A 7 -9.15 3.17 23.44
N GLU A 8 -10.27 2.47 23.25
CA GLU A 8 -10.29 1.07 22.77
C GLU A 8 -10.67 1.00 21.30
N TYR A 9 -9.90 0.23 20.52
CA TYR A 9 -10.07 0.01 19.08
C TYR A 9 -9.63 -1.43 18.75
N ASP A 10 -10.21 -2.01 17.70
CA ASP A 10 -9.83 -3.35 17.22
C ASP A 10 -8.50 -3.30 16.45
N VAL A 11 -8.29 -2.23 15.67
CA VAL A 11 -7.09 -2.01 14.86
C VAL A 11 -6.59 -0.59 15.06
N ILE A 12 -5.30 -0.44 15.36
CA ILE A 12 -4.62 0.86 15.46
C ILE A 12 -3.54 0.96 14.38
N ILE A 13 -3.63 2.00 13.55
CA ILE A 13 -2.69 2.27 12.46
C ILE A 13 -1.93 3.55 12.79
N ILE A 14 -0.60 3.46 12.80
CA ILE A 14 0.29 4.59 13.10
C ILE A 14 0.95 5.03 11.79
N GLY A 15 0.47 6.14 11.25
CA GLY A 15 0.93 6.77 10.01
C GLY A 15 -0.18 6.86 8.96
N ALA A 16 -0.43 8.07 8.45
CA ALA A 16 -1.46 8.34 7.44
C ALA A 16 -0.84 8.64 6.05
N GLY A 17 0.18 7.88 5.67
CA GLY A 17 0.64 7.80 4.27
C GLY A 17 -0.18 6.80 3.46
N GLY A 18 0.19 6.55 2.21
CA GLY A 18 -0.57 5.66 1.31
C GLY A 18 -0.82 4.26 1.91
N ALA A 19 0.22 3.65 2.50
CA ALA A 19 0.09 2.33 3.14
C ALA A 19 -0.88 2.33 4.33
N GLY A 20 -0.79 3.33 5.22
CA GLY A 20 -1.64 3.41 6.39
C GLY A 20 -3.09 3.75 6.06
N LEU A 21 -3.32 4.62 5.08
CA LEU A 21 -4.67 4.92 4.59
C LEU A 21 -5.32 3.70 3.93
N ARG A 22 -4.61 2.97 3.05
CA ARG A 22 -5.15 1.74 2.44
C ARG A 22 -5.47 0.67 3.49
N ALA A 23 -4.61 0.52 4.50
CA ALA A 23 -4.86 -0.39 5.62
C ALA A 23 -6.08 0.03 6.46
N ALA A 24 -6.26 1.34 6.69
CA ALA A 24 -7.39 1.87 7.46
C ALA A 24 -8.71 1.68 6.72
N ILE A 25 -8.71 1.88 5.40
CA ILE A 25 -9.86 1.60 4.53
C ILE A 25 -10.22 0.11 4.61
N GLU A 26 -9.25 -0.79 4.50
CA GLU A 26 -9.51 -2.24 4.57
C GLU A 26 -10.11 -2.63 5.92
N ALA A 27 -9.43 -2.27 7.02
CA ALA A 27 -9.85 -2.64 8.36
C ALA A 27 -11.27 -2.14 8.67
N SER A 28 -11.56 -0.89 8.31
CA SER A 28 -12.90 -0.31 8.45
C SER A 28 -13.94 -1.02 7.58
N THR A 29 -13.60 -1.36 6.32
CA THR A 29 -14.49 -2.09 5.40
C THR A 29 -14.84 -3.48 5.92
N GLN A 30 -13.91 -4.14 6.62
CA GLN A 30 -14.13 -5.42 7.29
C GLN A 30 -14.91 -5.30 8.62
N GLY A 31 -15.37 -4.09 8.98
CA GLY A 31 -16.17 -3.83 10.18
C GLY A 31 -15.37 -3.60 11.46
N ALA A 32 -14.04 -3.52 11.39
CA ALA A 32 -13.21 -3.28 12.57
C ALA A 32 -13.28 -1.82 13.02
N ARG A 33 -13.45 -1.58 14.32
CA ARG A 33 -13.33 -0.25 14.92
C ARG A 33 -11.86 0.19 14.81
N THR A 34 -11.59 1.06 13.84
CA THR A 34 -10.23 1.39 13.42
C THR A 34 -9.81 2.78 13.85
N ALA A 35 -8.62 2.90 14.47
CA ALA A 35 -7.97 4.18 14.74
C ALA A 35 -6.82 4.44 13.76
N LEU A 36 -6.80 5.62 13.16
CA LEU A 36 -5.69 6.12 12.35
C LEU A 36 -5.02 7.29 13.06
N VAL A 37 -3.75 7.12 13.41
CA VAL A 37 -2.97 8.13 14.15
C VAL A 37 -1.87 8.67 13.24
N CYS A 38 -1.75 9.99 13.14
CA CYS A 38 -0.67 10.62 12.38
C CYS A 38 -0.04 11.79 13.14
N LYS A 39 1.27 12.00 12.91
CA LYS A 39 2.07 13.03 13.59
C LYS A 39 1.76 14.46 13.10
N SER A 40 1.26 14.59 11.87
CA SER A 40 1.06 15.88 11.20
C SER A 40 -0.32 15.92 10.54
N LEU A 41 -0.59 16.97 9.77
CA LEU A 41 -1.85 17.12 9.05
C LEU A 41 -2.08 15.94 8.09
N LEU A 42 -3.30 15.43 8.08
CA LEU A 42 -3.76 14.44 7.11
C LEU A 42 -3.51 14.95 5.68
N GLY A 43 -3.01 14.08 4.80
CA GLY A 43 -2.65 14.45 3.42
C GLY A 43 -1.27 15.10 3.26
N LYS A 44 -0.51 15.35 4.34
CA LYS A 44 0.88 15.84 4.28
C LYS A 44 1.95 14.77 4.52
N ALA A 45 1.59 13.49 4.42
CA ALA A 45 2.57 12.41 4.43
C ALA A 45 3.43 12.45 3.16
N HIS A 46 4.68 11.98 3.24
CA HIS A 46 5.63 12.05 2.11
C HIS A 46 5.15 11.33 0.83
N THR A 47 4.16 10.43 0.93
CA THR A 47 3.48 9.83 -0.23
C THR A 47 2.97 10.89 -1.21
N VAL A 48 2.59 12.09 -0.75
CA VAL A 48 2.12 13.20 -1.61
C VAL A 48 3.20 13.73 -2.57
N MET A 49 4.48 13.46 -2.29
CA MET A 49 5.61 13.92 -3.10
C MET A 49 6.04 12.90 -4.16
N ALA A 50 5.34 11.78 -4.31
CA ALA A 50 5.66 10.77 -5.31
C ALA A 50 5.25 11.24 -6.72
N GLU A 51 6.16 11.16 -7.70
CA GLU A 51 5.94 11.68 -9.06
C GLU A 51 5.93 10.59 -10.15
N GLY A 52 6.81 9.60 -10.05
CA GLY A 52 7.06 8.64 -11.16
C GLY A 52 5.94 7.62 -11.42
N GLY A 53 4.96 7.51 -10.54
CA GLY A 53 3.85 6.55 -10.63
C GLY A 53 4.08 5.25 -9.84
N VAL A 54 3.25 4.25 -10.13
CA VAL A 54 3.26 2.91 -9.50
C VAL A 54 3.49 1.84 -10.57
N ALA A 55 4.45 0.95 -10.34
CA ALA A 55 4.75 -0.14 -11.26
C ALA A 55 3.74 -1.29 -11.09
N ALA A 56 3.05 -1.64 -12.17
CA ALA A 56 2.15 -2.79 -12.22
C ALA A 56 2.10 -3.38 -13.63
N ALA A 57 2.11 -4.71 -13.72
CA ALA A 57 2.05 -5.44 -14.98
C ALA A 57 0.62 -5.43 -15.55
N LEU A 58 0.21 -4.28 -16.11
CA LEU A 58 -1.14 -4.06 -16.65
C LEU A 58 -1.27 -4.45 -18.12
N ALA A 59 -0.15 -4.58 -18.83
CA ALA A 59 -0.09 -4.86 -20.28
C ALA A 59 -0.82 -3.81 -21.16
N ASN A 60 -1.02 -2.59 -20.66
CA ASN A 60 -1.70 -1.51 -21.38
C ASN A 60 -0.88 -0.95 -22.56
N VAL A 61 0.46 -0.92 -22.43
CA VAL A 61 1.38 -0.37 -23.45
C VAL A 61 2.12 -1.49 -24.18
N ASP A 62 2.67 -2.46 -23.44
CA ASP A 62 3.29 -3.66 -24.00
C ASP A 62 2.43 -4.88 -23.63
N GLY A 63 1.79 -5.49 -24.63
CA GLY A 63 0.93 -6.66 -24.44
C GLY A 63 1.65 -7.92 -23.95
N ARG A 64 2.99 -7.90 -23.86
CA ARG A 64 3.81 -9.00 -23.33
C ARG A 64 4.11 -8.86 -21.85
N ASP A 65 3.70 -7.75 -21.22
CA ASP A 65 3.94 -7.50 -19.81
C ASP A 65 3.19 -8.53 -18.94
N ASP A 66 3.90 -9.09 -17.96
CA ASP A 66 3.40 -10.16 -17.09
C ASP A 66 4.02 -10.01 -15.69
N TRP A 67 3.28 -10.40 -14.66
CA TRP A 67 3.74 -10.34 -13.28
C TRP A 67 5.04 -11.12 -13.06
N LYS A 68 5.30 -12.18 -13.86
CA LYS A 68 6.56 -12.94 -13.80
C LYS A 68 7.76 -12.09 -14.22
N MET A 69 7.59 -11.22 -15.22
CA MET A 69 8.64 -10.29 -15.64
C MET A 69 8.89 -9.25 -14.55
N HIS A 70 7.81 -8.67 -14.00
CA HIS A 70 7.90 -7.75 -12.87
C HIS A 70 8.62 -8.41 -11.68
N PHE A 71 8.22 -9.62 -11.27
CA PHE A 71 8.87 -10.37 -10.20
C PHE A 71 10.37 -10.58 -10.45
N ARG A 72 10.74 -11.04 -11.65
CA ARG A 72 12.14 -11.25 -12.04
C ARG A 72 12.93 -9.95 -11.89
N ASP A 73 12.39 -8.85 -12.38
CA ASP A 73 13.06 -7.56 -12.38
C ASP A 73 13.17 -6.97 -10.96
N THR A 74 12.15 -7.16 -10.11
CA THR A 74 12.22 -6.85 -8.67
C THR A 74 13.30 -7.67 -7.97
N MET A 75 13.38 -8.98 -8.22
CA MET A 75 14.40 -9.87 -7.64
C MET A 75 15.81 -9.48 -8.07
N LYS A 76 16.00 -9.20 -9.37
CA LYS A 76 17.28 -8.77 -9.92
C LYS A 76 17.68 -7.38 -9.39
N GLY A 77 16.75 -6.43 -9.34
CA GLY A 77 16.97 -5.08 -8.81
C GLY A 77 17.36 -5.09 -7.32
N GLY A 78 16.75 -5.99 -6.54
CA GLY A 78 17.12 -6.24 -5.14
C GLY A 78 18.39 -7.07 -4.95
N LYS A 79 19.14 -7.36 -6.02
CA LYS A 79 20.35 -8.20 -5.99
C LYS A 79 20.12 -9.57 -5.34
N TYR A 80 18.90 -10.11 -5.47
CA TYR A 80 18.45 -11.36 -4.84
C TYR A 80 18.49 -11.37 -3.30
N LEU A 81 18.59 -10.21 -2.65
CA LEU A 81 18.50 -10.08 -1.19
C LEU A 81 17.06 -9.91 -0.69
N ASN A 82 16.09 -9.84 -1.60
CA ASN A 82 14.68 -9.74 -1.27
C ASN A 82 14.18 -11.03 -0.60
N GLN A 83 13.17 -10.89 0.25
CA GLN A 83 12.32 -12.03 0.58
C GLN A 83 11.48 -12.38 -0.66
N TRP A 84 11.88 -13.45 -1.35
CA TRP A 84 11.31 -13.81 -2.66
C TRP A 84 9.78 -13.94 -2.62
N ARG A 85 9.21 -14.45 -1.51
CA ARG A 85 7.76 -14.63 -1.39
C ARG A 85 7.02 -13.29 -1.35
N MET A 86 7.59 -12.29 -0.68
CA MET A 86 7.02 -10.94 -0.62
C MET A 86 7.11 -10.25 -1.98
N ALA A 87 8.24 -10.39 -2.68
CA ALA A 87 8.39 -9.85 -4.04
C ALA A 87 7.43 -10.53 -5.03
N GLN A 88 7.18 -11.83 -4.90
CA GLN A 88 6.22 -12.56 -5.72
C GLN A 88 4.79 -12.03 -5.52
N LEU A 89 4.35 -11.92 -4.27
CA LEU A 89 3.02 -11.40 -3.94
C LEU A 89 2.86 -9.97 -4.45
N HIS A 90 3.86 -9.11 -4.21
CA HIS A 90 3.86 -7.75 -4.72
C HIS A 90 3.66 -7.68 -6.24
N ALA A 91 4.43 -8.48 -7.01
CA ALA A 91 4.31 -8.49 -8.46
C ALA A 91 2.96 -9.04 -8.96
N GLN A 92 2.43 -10.08 -8.30
CA GLN A 92 1.15 -10.71 -8.65
C GLN A 92 -0.06 -9.81 -8.34
N GLU A 93 -0.05 -9.13 -7.21
CA GLU A 93 -1.18 -8.34 -6.72
C GLU A 93 -1.18 -6.90 -7.24
N ALA A 94 -0.02 -6.35 -7.64
CA ALA A 94 0.10 -4.97 -8.10
C ALA A 94 -0.91 -4.59 -9.21
N PRO A 95 -1.15 -5.40 -10.27
CA PRO A 95 -2.14 -5.07 -11.30
C PRO A 95 -3.55 -4.86 -10.74
N GLU A 96 -3.99 -5.71 -9.80
CA GLU A 96 -5.31 -5.59 -9.20
C GLU A 96 -5.39 -4.38 -8.26
N ARG A 97 -4.34 -4.13 -7.47
CA ARG A 97 -4.29 -2.97 -6.56
C ARG A 97 -4.27 -1.64 -7.32
N VAL A 98 -3.64 -1.57 -8.50
CA VAL A 98 -3.69 -0.35 -9.33
C VAL A 98 -5.08 -0.13 -9.91
N ARG A 99 -5.77 -1.17 -10.38
CA ARG A 99 -7.16 -1.06 -10.86
C ARG A 99 -8.13 -0.69 -9.75
N GLU A 100 -7.90 -1.13 -8.52
CA GLU A 100 -8.67 -0.71 -7.35
C GLU A 100 -8.55 0.81 -7.12
N LEU A 101 -7.33 1.34 -7.19
CA LEU A 101 -7.10 2.79 -7.06
C LEU A 101 -7.77 3.58 -8.19
N GLU A 102 -7.67 3.11 -9.43
CA GLU A 102 -8.37 3.69 -10.59
C GLU A 102 -9.89 3.72 -10.34
N ALA A 103 -10.47 2.64 -9.82
CA ALA A 103 -11.89 2.58 -9.48
C ALA A 103 -12.29 3.54 -8.34
N TRP A 104 -11.36 3.92 -7.46
CA TRP A 104 -11.57 4.95 -6.44
C TRP A 104 -11.39 6.38 -6.96
N GLY A 105 -11.00 6.55 -8.23
CA GLY A 105 -10.85 7.85 -8.89
C GLY A 105 -9.44 8.43 -8.82
N ALA A 106 -8.41 7.57 -8.70
CA ALA A 106 -7.01 7.97 -8.85
C ALA A 106 -6.68 8.44 -10.28
#